data_AF-A0A3L8DJA0-F1
#
_entry.id   AF-A0A3L8DJA0-F1
#
_cell.length_a   1.000
_cell.length_b   1.000
_cell.length_c   1.000
_cell.angle_alpha   90.00
_cell.angle_beta   90.00
_cell.angle_gamma   90.00
#
_symmetry.space_group_name_H-M   'P 1'
#
loop_
_entity.id
_entity.type
_entity.pdbx_description
1 polymer ?
#
loop_
_entity_poly.entity_id
_entity_poly.type
_entity_poly.pdbx_seq_one_letter_code
_entity_poly.pdbx_strand_id
1 'polypeptide(L)'
;MERNLEKTLDDTYNQEGIVGCILTDRAGLCLGVKGNASSDSAGLIAAVADQVAKLEPKSGVPIISLQNDNRFAEVELSPKDSLQPLGSRSASTSNHASRNRIARSRRGPDRAVV
;
A
#
# COMPACT_ATOMS: atom_id res chain seq x y z
N MET A 1 14.68 -7.54 13.80
CA MET A 1 13.30 -7.87 13.40
C MET A 1 12.66 -6.60 12.84
N GLU A 2 11.65 -6.75 11.99
CA GLU A 2 10.78 -5.73 11.34
C GLU A 2 11.35 -4.46 10.67
N ARG A 3 12.68 -4.30 10.56
CA ARG A 3 13.33 -3.15 9.89
C ARG A 3 12.75 -2.73 8.54
N ASN A 4 12.23 -3.67 7.75
CA ASN A 4 11.63 -3.35 6.45
C ASN A 4 10.28 -2.61 6.61
N LEU A 5 9.50 -2.96 7.63
CA LEU A 5 8.19 -2.38 7.90
C LEU A 5 8.32 -0.96 8.45
N GLU A 6 9.23 -0.79 9.41
CA GLU A 6 9.58 0.51 9.99
C GLU A 6 10.12 1.44 8.90
N LYS A 7 11.01 0.93 8.04
CA LYS A 7 11.53 1.70 6.91
C LYS A 7 10.42 2.14 5.95
N THR A 8 9.48 1.26 5.60
CA THR A 8 8.35 1.65 4.75
C THR A 8 7.50 2.74 5.40
N LEU A 9 7.17 2.61 6.69
CA LEU A 9 6.44 3.64 7.43
C LEU A 9 7.21 4.97 7.47
N ASP A 10 8.53 4.92 7.64
CA ASP A 10 9.41 6.08 7.61
C ASP A 10 9.42 6.75 6.24
N ASP A 11 9.65 5.98 5.18
CA ASP A 11 9.71 6.44 3.81
C ASP A 11 8.37 7.11 3.39
N THR A 12 7.23 6.51 3.76
CA THR A 12 5.88 7.09 3.58
C THR A 12 5.69 8.38 4.35
N TYR A 13 6.03 8.39 5.65
CA TYR A 13 5.84 9.58 6.50
C TYR A 13 6.70 10.76 6.05
N ASN A 14 7.87 10.50 5.47
CA ASN A 14 8.79 11.53 5.00
C ASN A 14 8.39 12.16 3.66
N GLN A 15 7.31 11.70 3.02
CA GLN A 15 6.80 12.34 1.82
C GLN A 15 6.13 13.68 2.12
N GLU A 16 6.29 14.65 1.22
CA GLU A 16 5.67 15.96 1.38
C GLU A 16 4.14 15.87 1.39
N GLY A 17 3.51 16.58 2.34
CA GLY A 17 2.05 16.60 2.50
C GLY A 17 1.47 15.49 3.37
N ILE A 18 2.27 14.49 3.78
CA ILE A 18 1.84 13.45 4.71
C ILE A 18 1.96 13.96 6.15
N VAL A 19 0.83 14.01 6.86
CA VAL A 19 0.78 14.45 8.28
C VAL A 19 0.75 13.28 9.27
N GLY A 20 0.52 12.07 8.76
CA GLY A 20 0.53 10.83 9.53
C GLY A 20 0.13 9.63 8.68
N CYS A 21 0.58 8.44 9.07
CA CYS A 21 0.29 7.19 8.37
C CYS A 21 0.10 6.05 9.39
N ILE A 22 -0.72 5.06 9.03
CA ILE A 22 -0.96 3.84 9.81
C ILE A 22 -0.81 2.65 8.88
N LEU A 23 -0.17 1.60 9.40
CA LEU A 23 -0.18 0.30 8.80
C LEU A 23 -1.00 -0.66 9.68
N THR A 24 -2.00 -1.32 9.08
CA THR A 24 -2.87 -2.27 9.76
C THR A 24 -3.00 -3.56 8.94
N ASP A 25 -3.27 -4.67 9.61
CA ASP A 25 -3.73 -5.88 8.93
C ASP A 25 -5.25 -5.85 8.68
N ARG A 26 -5.77 -6.91 8.05
CA ARG A 26 -7.22 -7.06 7.78
C ARG A 26 -8.07 -7.29 9.04
N ALA A 27 -7.48 -7.78 10.13
CA ALA A 27 -8.20 -7.95 11.39
C ALA A 27 -8.32 -6.61 12.16
N GLY A 28 -7.68 -5.55 11.66
CA GLY A 28 -7.64 -4.25 12.32
C GLY A 28 -6.52 -4.12 13.35
N LEU A 29 -5.55 -5.04 13.35
CA LEU A 29 -4.38 -4.94 14.22
C LEU A 29 -3.43 -3.87 13.68
N CYS A 30 -3.18 -2.85 14.49
CA CYS A 30 -2.19 -1.82 14.19
C CYS A 30 -0.78 -2.43 14.22
N LEU A 31 -0.10 -2.42 13.07
CA LEU A 31 1.28 -2.89 12.91
C LEU A 31 2.29 -1.76 13.06
N GLY A 32 1.87 -0.52 12.83
CA GLY A 32 2.69 0.66 13.08
C GLY A 32 1.96 1.96 12.74
N VAL A 33 2.43 3.05 13.34
CA VAL A 33 1.82 4.37 13.23
C VAL A 33 2.89 5.47 13.28
N LYS A 34 2.69 6.54 12.50
CA LYS A 34 3.52 7.74 12.52
C LYS A 34 2.72 9.02 12.39
N GLY A 35 3.30 10.11 12.90
CA GLY A 35 2.72 11.45 12.81
C GLY A 35 1.45 11.60 13.63
N ASN A 36 0.48 12.32 13.08
CA ASN A 36 -0.78 12.64 13.74
C ASN A 36 -1.86 11.54 13.57
N ALA A 37 -1.48 10.35 13.08
CA ALA A 37 -2.41 9.24 12.95
C ALA A 37 -2.52 8.47 14.29
N SER A 38 -3.70 7.91 14.58
CA SER A 38 -3.95 7.18 15.84
C SER A 38 -4.12 5.69 15.60
N SER A 39 -3.41 4.86 16.37
CA SER A 39 -3.53 3.39 16.33
C SER A 39 -4.97 2.91 16.57
N ASP A 40 -5.76 3.69 17.32
CA ASP A 40 -7.16 3.36 17.64
C ASP A 40 -8.05 3.31 16.39
N SER A 41 -7.63 3.98 15.32
CA SER A 41 -8.36 3.99 14.04
C SER A 41 -8.09 2.77 13.15
N ALA A 42 -7.09 1.93 13.46
CA ALA A 42 -6.71 0.78 12.64
C ALA A 42 -7.89 -0.19 12.39
N GLY A 43 -8.64 -0.51 13.45
CA GLY A 43 -9.82 -1.38 13.34
C GLY A 43 -10.92 -0.79 12.45
N LEU A 44 -11.16 0.52 12.54
CA LEU A 44 -12.14 1.20 11.72
C LEU A 44 -11.70 1.25 10.25
N ILE A 45 -10.43 1.55 9.99
CA ILE A 45 -9.85 1.58 8.65
C ILE A 45 -10.00 0.20 7.98
N ALA A 46 -9.62 -0.88 8.68
CA ALA A 46 -9.76 -2.25 8.19
C ALA A 46 -11.24 -2.62 7.92
N ALA A 47 -12.16 -2.24 8.81
CA ALA A 47 -13.58 -2.49 8.62
C ALA A 47 -14.16 -1.75 7.40
N VAL A 48 -13.81 -0.47 7.21
CA VAL A 48 -14.23 0.31 6.03
C VAL A 48 -13.68 -0.31 4.75
N ALA A 49 -12.39 -0.67 4.75
CA ALA A 49 -11.74 -1.40 3.68
C ALA A 49 -12.48 -2.69 3.28
N ASP A 50 -12.84 -3.50 4.28
CA ASP A 50 -13.56 -4.76 4.06
C ASP A 50 -14.98 -4.54 3.50
N GLN A 51 -15.66 -3.45 3.86
CA GLN A 51 -16.95 -3.12 3.26
C GLN A 51 -16.80 -2.62 1.83
N VAL A 52 -15.80 -1.78 1.54
CA VAL A 52 -15.56 -1.27 0.19
C VAL A 52 -15.16 -2.40 -0.76
N ALA A 53 -14.36 -3.36 -0.31
CA ALA A 53 -13.99 -4.53 -1.12
C ALA A 53 -15.20 -5.36 -1.60
N LYS A 54 -16.35 -5.27 -0.92
CA LYS A 54 -17.59 -5.94 -1.33
C LYS A 54 -18.36 -5.19 -2.41
N LEU A 55 -18.08 -3.91 -2.64
CA LEU A 55 -18.75 -3.11 -3.67
C LEU A 55 -18.36 -3.61 -5.07
N GLU A 56 -17.08 -3.93 -5.26
CA GLU A 56 -16.59 -4.56 -6.49
C GLU A 56 -15.70 -5.78 -6.21
N PRO A 57 -16.28 -6.95 -5.89
CA PRO A 57 -15.54 -8.14 -5.48
C PRO A 57 -14.61 -8.73 -6.54
N LYS A 58 -14.79 -8.33 -7.80
CA LYS A 58 -13.99 -8.76 -8.96
C LYS A 58 -12.96 -7.72 -9.39
N SER A 59 -12.97 -6.55 -8.76
CA SER A 59 -12.01 -5.48 -9.02
C SER A 59 -10.75 -5.73 -8.22
N GLY A 60 -9.68 -5.02 -8.59
CA GLY A 60 -8.43 -5.03 -7.84
C GLY A 60 -8.62 -4.47 -6.43
N VAL A 61 -7.50 -4.20 -5.78
CA VAL A 61 -7.55 -3.71 -4.41
C VAL A 61 -7.99 -2.24 -4.38
N PRO A 62 -9.04 -1.88 -3.61
CA PRO A 62 -9.60 -0.54 -3.67
C PRO A 62 -8.69 0.48 -2.98
N ILE A 63 -8.71 1.70 -3.52
CA ILE A 63 -8.16 2.90 -2.89
C ILE A 63 -9.35 3.69 -2.36
N ILE A 64 -9.33 4.02 -1.06
CA ILE A 64 -10.42 4.73 -0.39
C ILE A 64 -9.92 6.11 -0.03
N SER A 65 -10.68 7.12 -0.42
CA SER A 65 -10.38 8.51 -0.16
C SER A 65 -11.48 9.09 0.73
N LEU A 66 -11.08 9.62 1.88
CA LEU A 66 -11.96 10.28 2.85
C LEU A 66 -11.55 11.75 2.94
N GLN A 67 -12.44 12.66 2.56
CA GLN A 67 -12.18 14.09 2.58
C GLN A 67 -13.12 14.80 3.54
N ASN A 68 -12.57 15.75 4.28
CA ASN A 68 -13.28 16.76 5.04
C ASN A 68 -12.80 18.14 4.56
N ASP A 69 -13.53 19.20 4.89
CA ASP A 69 -13.34 20.58 4.42
C ASP A 69 -11.89 21.09 4.56
N ASN A 70 -11.14 20.57 5.53
CA ASN A 70 -9.77 20.98 5.81
C ASN A 70 -8.71 19.86 5.68
N ARG A 71 -9.09 18.59 5.48
CA ARG A 71 -8.15 17.44 5.53
C ARG A 71 -8.59 16.28 4.64
N PHE A 72 -7.62 15.54 4.12
CA PHE A 72 -7.82 14.34 3.31
C PHE A 72 -7.07 13.16 3.93
N ALA A 73 -7.68 11.98 3.88
CA ALA A 73 -7.08 10.71 4.26
C ALA A 73 -7.27 9.70 3.13
N GLU A 74 -6.21 8.99 2.76
CA GLU A 74 -6.23 7.91 1.77
C GLU A 74 -5.93 6.59 2.45
N VAL A 75 -6.66 5.54 2.07
CA VAL A 75 -6.43 4.17 2.53
C VAL A 75 -6.18 3.32 1.30
N GLU A 76 -4.96 2.80 1.19
CA GLU A 76 -4.60 1.78 0.23
C GLU A 76 -4.58 0.42 0.91
N LEU A 77 -5.30 -0.54 0.35
CA LEU A 77 -5.15 -1.93 0.73
C LEU A 77 -4.09 -2.57 -0.17
N SER A 78 -3.21 -3.41 0.38
CA SER A 78 -2.29 -4.21 -0.44
C SER A 78 -2.88 -5.61 -0.70
N PRO A 79 -2.80 -6.14 -1.93
CA PRO A 79 -3.21 -7.51 -2.22
C PRO A 79 -2.27 -8.52 -1.52
N LYS A 80 -2.86 -9.62 -1.04
CA LYS A 80 -2.12 -10.73 -0.41
C LYS A 80 -1.09 -11.40 -1.33
N ASP A 81 -1.23 -11.26 -2.65
CA ASP A 81 -0.46 -12.03 -3.64
C ASP A 81 0.92 -11.42 -4.00
N SER A 82 1.33 -10.30 -3.40
CA SER A 82 2.67 -9.72 -3.63
C SER A 82 3.78 -10.35 -2.78
N LEU A 83 3.44 -11.23 -1.83
CA LEU A 83 4.41 -12.12 -1.19
C LEU A 83 4.63 -13.34 -2.11
N GLN A 84 5.48 -13.15 -3.12
CA GLN A 84 6.06 -14.26 -3.85
C GLN A 84 6.67 -15.24 -2.83
N PRO A 85 6.34 -16.54 -2.85
CA PRO A 85 7.07 -17.50 -2.05
C PRO A 85 8.54 -17.38 -2.43
N LEU A 86 9.42 -17.30 -1.42
CA LEU A 86 10.87 -17.27 -1.61
C LEU A 86 11.28 -18.61 -2.25
N GLY A 87 11.15 -18.70 -3.56
CA GLY A 87 11.55 -19.86 -4.34
C GLY A 87 13.03 -20.07 -4.13
N SER A 88 13.37 -21.20 -3.51
CA SER A 88 14.73 -21.72 -3.42
C SER A 88 15.34 -21.72 -4.82
N ARG A 89 16.22 -20.75 -5.10
CA ARG A 89 17.00 -20.67 -6.33
C ARG A 89 18.01 -21.82 -6.36
N SER A 90 17.63 -22.94 -6.95
CA SER A 90 18.56 -23.86 -7.57
C SER A 90 19.02 -23.26 -8.91
N ALA A 91 20.32 -23.08 -9.05
CA ALA A 91 20.96 -22.55 -10.25
C ALA A 91 20.85 -23.54 -11.42
N SER A 92 20.48 -23.04 -12.60
CA SER A 92 20.98 -23.58 -13.87
C SER A 92 20.85 -22.53 -14.98
N THR A 93 21.95 -22.43 -15.73
CA THR A 93 22.27 -21.49 -16.80
C THR A 93 21.57 -21.84 -18.12
N SER A 94 21.19 -20.85 -18.94
CA SER A 94 21.60 -20.77 -20.37
C SER A 94 20.87 -19.64 -21.14
N ASN A 95 21.62 -19.09 -22.11
CA ASN A 95 21.33 -17.97 -23.00
C ASN A 95 20.13 -18.17 -23.96
N HIS A 96 19.35 -17.13 -24.27
CA HIS A 96 19.29 -16.50 -25.61
C HIS A 96 18.31 -15.30 -25.66
N ALA A 97 18.59 -14.37 -26.57
CA ALA A 97 18.01 -13.02 -26.71
C ALA A 97 16.55 -12.95 -27.19
N SER A 98 15.81 -11.89 -26.80
CA SER A 98 15.19 -10.89 -27.72
C SER A 98 14.18 -9.93 -27.06
N ARG A 99 14.56 -8.65 -27.04
CA ARG A 99 13.80 -7.40 -27.30
C ARG A 99 12.26 -7.34 -27.18
N ASN A 100 11.84 -6.27 -26.48
CA ASN A 100 10.76 -5.30 -26.81
C ASN A 100 9.37 -5.49 -26.17
N ARG A 101 8.94 -4.60 -25.26
CA ARG A 101 8.22 -3.35 -25.61
C ARG A 101 7.91 -2.50 -24.36
N ILE A 102 8.26 -1.22 -24.46
CA ILE A 102 7.92 -0.14 -23.55
C ILE A 102 6.41 0.15 -23.64
N ALA A 103 5.71 0.21 -22.50
CA ALA A 103 4.44 0.92 -22.38
C ALA A 103 4.64 2.10 -21.42
N ARG A 104 4.87 3.28 -22.00
CA ARG A 104 4.73 4.57 -21.31
C ARG A 104 3.24 4.82 -21.11
N SER A 105 2.82 5.08 -19.87
CA SER A 105 1.57 5.83 -19.62
C SER A 105 1.94 7.13 -18.94
N ARG A 106 1.79 8.22 -19.69
CA ARG A 106 1.87 9.59 -19.20
C ARG A 106 0.59 9.88 -18.42
N ARG A 107 0.69 10.23 -17.14
CA ARG A 107 -0.25 11.14 -16.47
C ARG A 107 0.58 12.14 -15.65
N GLY A 108 0.17 13.40 -15.72
CA GLY A 108 0.86 14.58 -15.21
C GLY A 108 0.95 14.65 -13.68
N PRO A 109 1.35 15.82 -13.14
CA PRO A 109 1.68 16.01 -11.74
C PRO A 109 0.41 15.88 -10.87
N ASP A 110 0.57 15.70 -9.56
CA ASP A 110 -0.48 15.50 -8.54
C ASP A 110 -0.89 14.05 -8.26
N ARG A 111 0.07 13.14 -8.10
CA ARG A 111 -0.21 11.90 -7.36
C ARG A 111 0.89 11.67 -6.33
N ALA A 112 0.66 12.19 -5.12
CA ALA A 112 1.26 11.66 -3.92
C ALA A 112 0.77 10.21 -3.78
N VAL A 113 1.71 9.30 -3.58
CA VAL A 113 1.49 7.85 -3.49
C VAL A 113 2.07 7.45 -2.15
N VAL A 114 1.24 6.92 -1.26
CA VAL A 114 1.59 6.53 0.12
C VAL A 114 2.86 5.66 0.15
#